data_AF-A0A2W6BB52-F1
#
_entry.id   AF-A0A2W6BB52-F1
#
_cell.length_a   1.000
_cell.length_b   1.000
_cell.length_c   1.000
_cell.angle_alpha   90.00
_cell.angle_beta   90.00
_cell.angle_gamma   90.00
#
_symmetry.space_group_name_H-M   'P 1'
#
loop_
_entity.id
_entity.type
_entity.pdbx_description
1 polymer ?
#
loop_
_entity_poly.entity_id
_entity_poly.type
_entity_poly.pdbx_seq_one_letter_code
_entity_poly.pdbx_strand_id
1 'polypeptide(L)'
;MGAVNLKFWISEEDRNRLEHLVDYFARGNRSAFLHLAMKRMETLERTERFRDLQAHGRHADRNLVSIKCRSKASLSEYSSIGASVRSRR
;
A
#
# COMPACT_ATOMS: atom_id res chain seq x y z
N MET A 1 -22.55 -21.45 12.06
CA MET A 1 -22.00 -20.49 13.05
C MET A 1 -23.15 -19.65 13.59
N GLY A 2 -23.27 -19.52 14.90
CA GLY A 2 -24.41 -18.88 15.57
C GLY A 2 -24.32 -17.36 15.60
N ALA A 3 -25.45 -16.71 15.86
CA ALA A 3 -25.51 -15.26 16.09
C ALA A 3 -25.15 -14.94 17.55
N VAL A 4 -24.24 -14.00 17.76
CA VAL A 4 -23.89 -13.47 19.09
C VAL A 4 -24.56 -12.10 19.24
N ASN A 5 -25.28 -11.90 20.35
CA ASN A 5 -25.86 -10.60 20.67
C ASN A 5 -24.80 -9.73 21.35
N LEU A 6 -24.54 -8.56 20.78
CA LEU A 6 -23.60 -7.57 21.30
C LEU A 6 -24.39 -6.33 21.72
N LYS A 7 -24.05 -5.77 22.89
CA LYS A 7 -24.60 -4.50 23.37
C LYS A 7 -23.59 -3.40 23.06
N PHE A 8 -24.01 -2.40 22.31
CA PHE A 8 -23.20 -1.23 21.98
C PHE A 8 -23.76 0.01 22.66
N TRP A 9 -22.88 0.87 23.15
CA TRP A 9 -23.22 2.23 23.57
C TRP A 9 -22.81 3.19 22.47
N ILE A 10 -23.73 4.07 22.08
CA ILE A 10 -23.51 5.14 21.11
C ILE A 10 -23.94 6.46 21.76
N SER A 11 -23.38 7.57 21.28
CA SER A 11 -23.89 8.88 21.67
C SER A 11 -25.32 9.06 21.12
N GLU A 12 -26.13 9.87 21.80
CA GLU A 12 -27.49 10.17 21.32
C GLU A 12 -27.44 10.92 19.98
N GLU A 13 -26.42 11.75 19.77
CA GLU A 13 -26.19 12.48 18.51
C GLU A 13 -25.97 11.53 17.33
N ASP A 14 -25.26 10.42 17.56
CA ASP A 14 -24.98 9.42 16.54
C ASP A 14 -26.18 8.51 16.25
N ARG A 15 -27.19 8.48 17.12
CA ARG A 15 -28.36 7.58 17.00
C ARG A 15 -29.11 7.80 15.68
N ASN A 16 -29.48 9.05 15.40
CA ASN A 16 -30.23 9.39 14.19
C ASN A 16 -29.40 9.13 12.92
N ARG A 17 -28.09 9.43 12.98
CA ARG A 17 -27.17 9.16 11.88
C ARG A 17 -27.04 7.66 11.62
N LEU A 18 -26.91 6.85 12.68
CA LEU A 18 -26.81 5.40 12.56
C LEU A 18 -28.10 4.81 11.98
N GLU A 19 -29.27 5.24 12.45
CA GLU A 19 -30.55 4.75 11.94
C GLU A 19 -30.69 5.03 10.44
N HIS A 20 -30.37 6.26 10.00
CA HIS A 20 -30.37 6.60 8.57
C HIS A 20 -29.40 5.74 7.76
N LEU A 21 -28.17 5.52 8.25
CA LEU A 21 -27.17 4.72 7.54
C LEU A 21 -27.56 3.23 7.48
N VAL A 22 -28.14 2.70 8.54
CA VAL A 22 -28.65 1.32 8.61
C VAL A 22 -29.81 1.13 7.63
N ASP A 23 -30.71 2.11 7.55
CA ASP A 23 -31.82 2.06 6.59
C ASP A 23 -31.30 2.10 5.14
N TYR A 24 -30.43 3.07 4.83
CA TYR A 24 -29.92 3.30 3.49
C TYR A 24 -29.02 2.16 2.98
N PHE A 25 -28.06 1.69 3.78
CA PHE A 25 -27.07 0.69 3.34
C PHE A 25 -27.45 -0.76 3.65
N ALA A 26 -28.35 -0.98 4.60
CA ALA A 26 -28.66 -2.32 5.10
C ALA A 26 -30.16 -2.59 5.27
N ARG A 27 -31.03 -1.73 4.72
CA ARG A 27 -32.50 -1.90 4.70
C ARG A 27 -33.07 -2.12 6.11
N GLY A 28 -32.54 -1.39 7.09
CA GLY A 28 -32.99 -1.46 8.48
C GLY A 28 -32.28 -2.53 9.33
N ASN A 29 -31.43 -3.39 8.75
CA ASN A 29 -30.76 -4.46 9.50
C ASN A 29 -29.39 -4.00 10.03
N ARG A 30 -29.32 -3.74 11.35
CA ARG A 30 -28.09 -3.30 12.04
C ARG A 30 -26.94 -4.32 11.95
N SER A 31 -27.22 -5.62 12.02
CA SER A 31 -26.20 -6.66 11.90
C SER A 31 -25.61 -6.73 10.49
N ALA A 32 -26.45 -6.55 9.47
CA ALA A 32 -25.99 -6.47 8.08
C ALA A 32 -25.17 -5.19 7.84
N PHE A 33 -25.61 -4.06 8.40
CA PHE A 33 -24.84 -2.82 8.37
C PHE A 33 -23.46 -2.98 9.01
N LEU A 34 -23.40 -3.58 10.21
CA LEU A 34 -22.14 -3.85 10.91
C LEU A 34 -21.22 -4.77 10.07
N HIS A 35 -21.77 -5.80 9.44
CA HIS A 35 -21.00 -6.68 8.56
C HIS A 35 -20.39 -5.92 7.38
N LEU A 36 -21.17 -5.04 6.74
CA LEU A 36 -20.68 -4.20 5.65
C LEU A 36 -19.60 -3.23 6.12
N ALA A 37 -19.81 -2.60 7.29
CA ALA A 37 -18.85 -1.68 7.89
C ALA A 37 -17.52 -2.38 8.22
N MET A 38 -17.55 -3.57 8.82
CA MET A 38 -16.35 -4.38 9.09
C MET A 38 -15.59 -4.69 7.80
N LYS A 39 -16.28 -5.19 6.77
CA LYS A 39 -15.64 -5.49 5.47
C LYS A 39 -14.98 -4.27 4.85
N ARG A 40 -15.61 -3.10 4.97
CA ARG A 40 -15.05 -1.83 4.48
C ARG A 40 -13.80 -1.45 5.28
N MET A 41 -13.85 -1.52 6.61
CA MET A 41 -12.72 -1.19 7.47
C MET A 41 -11.52 -2.13 7.26
N GLU A 42 -11.74 -3.45 7.14
CA GLU A 42 -10.66 -4.40 6.79
C GLU A 42 -10.00 -4.06 5.46
N THR A 43 -10.78 -3.63 4.47
CA THR A 43 -10.24 -3.26 3.16
C THR A 43 -9.36 -2.01 3.26
N LEU A 44 -9.78 -1.02 4.07
CA LEU A 44 -8.99 0.17 4.36
C LEU A 44 -7.69 -0.18 5.08
N GLU A 45 -7.77 -0.98 6.14
CA GLU A 45 -6.59 -1.44 6.90
C GLU A 45 -5.58 -2.17 6.00
N ARG A 46 -6.04 -3.09 5.14
CA ARG A 46 -5.16 -3.76 4.17
C ARG A 46 -4.48 -2.74 3.26
N THR A 47 -5.25 -1.76 2.76
CA THR A 47 -4.73 -0.71 1.87
C THR A 47 -3.64 0.11 2.55
N GLU A 48 -3.82 0.47 3.82
CA GLU A 48 -2.83 1.18 4.62
C GLU A 48 -1.55 0.35 4.78
N ARG A 49 -1.66 -0.92 5.18
CA ARG A 49 -0.52 -1.84 5.27
C ARG A 49 0.23 -1.98 3.94
N PHE A 50 -0.47 -2.02 2.81
CA PHE A 50 0.16 -2.06 1.49
C PHE A 50 0.92 -0.77 1.18
N ARG A 51 0.42 0.40 1.57
CA ARG A 51 1.13 1.66 1.38
C ARG A 51 2.43 1.71 2.16
N ASP A 52 2.43 1.21 3.39
CA ASP A 52 3.63 1.13 4.23
C ASP A 52 4.68 0.21 3.60
N LEU A 53 4.27 -0.97 3.13
CA LEU A 53 5.17 -1.90 2.42
C LEU A 53 5.75 -1.28 1.14
N GLN A 54 4.93 -0.57 0.36
CA GLN A 54 5.41 0.12 -0.84
C GLN A 54 6.40 1.26 -0.52
N ALA A 55 6.21 1.96 0.60
CA ALA A 55 7.18 2.96 1.03
C ALA A 55 8.54 2.31 1.30
N HIS A 56 8.57 1.20 2.03
CA HIS A 56 9.80 0.46 2.30
C HIS A 56 10.48 -0.07 1.02
N GLY A 57 9.69 -0.62 0.09
CA GLY A 57 10.22 -1.10 -1.20
C GLY A 57 10.85 0.02 -2.04
N ARG A 58 10.23 1.22 -2.09
CA ARG A 58 10.79 2.39 -2.79
C ARG A 58 12.09 2.90 -2.16
N HIS A 59 12.24 2.81 -0.84
CA HIS A 59 13.48 3.18 -0.17
C HIS A 59 14.61 2.17 -0.44
N ALA A 60 14.31 0.87 -0.47
CA ALA A 60 15.27 -0.17 -0.84
C ALA A 60 15.72 -0.02 -2.31
N ASP A 61 14.80 0.27 -3.23
CA ASP A 61 15.11 0.39 -4.66
C ASP A 61 15.98 1.62 -4.96
N ARG A 62 15.74 2.76 -4.29
CA ARG A 62 16.64 3.94 -4.39
C ARG A 62 18.05 3.65 -3.88
N ASN A 63 18.20 2.82 -2.85
CA ASN A 63 19.50 2.40 -2.35
C ASN A 63 20.22 1.43 -3.32
N LEU A 64 19.49 0.58 -4.04
CA LEU A 64 20.06 -0.26 -5.09
C LEU A 64 20.49 0.55 -6.31
N VAL A 65 19.70 1.55 -6.72
CA VAL A 65 20.06 2.44 -7.84
C VAL A 65 21.32 3.25 -7.50
N SER A 66 21.46 3.77 -6.27
CA SER A 66 22.65 4.54 -5.88
C SER A 66 23.93 3.69 -5.79
N ILE A 67 23.83 2.41 -5.39
CA ILE A 67 24.95 1.46 -5.42
C ILE A 67 25.33 1.09 -6.87
N LYS A 68 24.34 0.88 -7.75
CA LYS A 68 24.57 0.52 -9.16
C LYS A 68 25.19 1.67 -9.98
N CYS A 69 24.82 2.91 -9.71
CA CYS A 69 25.45 4.08 -10.35
C CYS A 69 26.92 4.26 -9.94
N ARG A 70 27.30 3.84 -8.72
CA ARG A 70 28.68 3.91 -8.24
C ARG A 70 29.60 2.87 -8.89
N SER A 71 29.08 1.67 -9.21
CA SER A 71 29.87 0.60 -9.86
C SER A 71 29.95 0.71 -11.38
N LYS A 72 29.07 1.48 -12.04
CA LYS A 72 29.19 1.77 -13.48
C LYS A 72 30.18 2.89 -13.80
N ALA A 73 30.50 3.77 -12.85
CA ALA A 73 31.49 4.82 -13.04
C ALA A 73 32.93 4.27 -13.22
N SER A 74 33.24 3.10 -12.65
CA SER A 74 34.59 2.49 -12.73
C SER A 74 34.82 1.60 -13.95
N LEU A 75 33.80 1.34 -14.78
CA LEU A 75 33.94 0.51 -16.00
C LEU A 75 34.01 1.33 -17.29
N SER A 76 33.91 2.66 -17.21
CA SER A 76 34.02 3.57 -18.36
C SER A 76 35.46 4.00 -18.67
N GLU A 77 36.45 3.67 -17.84
CA GLU A 77 37.86 4.09 -18.04
C GLU A 77 38.74 3.07 -18.78
N TYR A 78 38.23 1.88 -19.10
CA TYR A 78 39.01 0.80 -19.76
C TYR A 78 38.59 0.53 -21.22
N SER A 79 38.39 1.58 -22.03
CA SER A 79 38.19 1.43 -23.49
C SER A 79 39.17 2.22 -24.35
N SER A 80 40.32 2.65 -23.79
CA SER A 80 41.32 3.43 -24.53
C SER A 80 42.61 2.68 -24.88
N ILE A 81 42.71 1.38 -24.57
CA ILE A 81 43.89 0.56 -24.91
C ILE A 81 43.49 -0.46 -25.98
N GLY A 82 43.42 -0.04 -27.24
CA GLY A 82 43.06 -0.98 -28.32
C GLY A 82 43.17 -0.49 -29.76
N ALA A 83 43.57 0.76 -30.02
CA ALA A 83 43.67 1.28 -31.38
C ALA A 83 45.07 1.83 -31.68
N SER A 84 46.06 0.96 -31.88
CA SER A 84 47.31 1.34 -32.54
C SER A 84 48.03 0.14 -33.15
N VAL A 85 47.46 -0.46 -34.20
CA VAL A 85 48.21 -1.28 -35.18
C VAL A 85 47.60 -1.08 -36.57
N ARG A 86 48.02 -0.02 -37.26
CA ARG A 86 48.20 0.04 -38.73
C ARG A 86 48.57 1.45 -39.15
N SER A 87 49.83 1.66 -39.50
CA SER A 87 50.25 2.41 -40.70
C SER A 87 51.74 2.77 -40.56
N ARG A 88 52.61 1.93 -41.12
CA ARG A 88 53.86 2.38 -41.73
C ARG A 88 54.10 1.54 -42.99
N ARG A 89 53.88 2.20 -44.12
CA ARG A 89 54.77 2.07 -45.27
C ARG A 89 56.15 2.59 -44.88
#